data_AF-A0A0L6JIE0-F1
#
_entry.id   AF-A0A0L6JIE0-F1
#
_cell.length_a   1.000
_cell.length_b   1.000
_cell.length_c   1.000
_cell.angle_alpha   90.00
_cell.angle_beta   90.00
_cell.angle_gamma   90.00
#
_symmetry.space_group_name_H-M   'P 1'
#
loop_
_entity.id
_entity.type
_entity.pdbx_description
1 polymer ?
#
loop_
_entity_poly.entity_id
_entity_poly.type
_entity_poly.pdbx_seq_one_letter_code
_entity_poly.pdbx_strand_id
1 'polypeptide(L)'
;MTLSEVMTITIYFHHSSYRNFKHYYKEFVCKRLNGYFPSLVSYTRFVELMQQALIPLILYTQKYRLGKTTGISFIDSTTLDVCDNRRIHSHKVFKEIAQRGKSSTGWFYGFKLHIVVNEIGEILSFFLTPGDIDDRDSKVIDILTKNLFGKLFGDKGYLSQPLFKKLYNRGIKLITKLKKNMKNKLIDN
;
A
#
# COMPACT_ATOMS: atom_id res chain seq x y z
N MET A 1 -5.08 -2.41 -27.92
CA MET A 1 -5.48 -2.42 -26.49
C MET A 1 -5.18 -1.07 -25.84
N THR A 2 -6.19 -0.50 -25.21
CA THR A 2 -6.17 0.77 -24.49
C THR A 2 -5.69 0.58 -23.05
N LEU A 3 -5.35 1.68 -22.39
CA LEU A 3 -4.90 1.67 -21.00
C LEU A 3 -5.99 1.17 -20.04
N SER A 4 -7.25 1.57 -20.24
CA SER A 4 -8.37 1.11 -19.40
C SER A 4 -8.61 -0.40 -19.52
N GLU A 5 -8.45 -0.98 -20.71
CA GLU A 5 -8.52 -2.44 -20.90
C GLU A 5 -7.39 -3.16 -20.13
N VAL A 6 -6.15 -2.66 -20.20
CA VAL A 6 -5.01 -3.20 -19.43
C VAL A 6 -5.31 -3.17 -17.93
N MET A 7 -5.76 -2.02 -17.42
CA MET A 7 -6.13 -1.85 -16.01
C MET A 7 -7.23 -2.83 -15.60
N THR A 8 -8.28 -2.95 -16.42
CA THR A 8 -9.43 -3.83 -16.16
C THR A 8 -9.00 -5.29 -16.09
N ILE A 9 -8.21 -5.76 -17.06
CA ILE A 9 -7.70 -7.14 -17.09
C ILE A 9 -6.80 -7.42 -15.87
N THR A 10 -6.00 -6.45 -15.45
CA THR A 10 -5.10 -6.56 -14.29
C THR A 10 -5.87 -6.62 -12.97
N ILE A 11 -6.89 -5.77 -12.80
CA ILE A 11 -7.78 -5.82 -11.63
C ILE A 11 -8.55 -7.14 -11.60
N TYR A 12 -9.11 -7.55 -12.74
CA TYR A 12 -9.92 -8.76 -12.82
C TYR A 12 -9.11 -10.04 -12.52
N PHE A 13 -7.79 -10.04 -12.78
CA PHE A 13 -6.92 -11.13 -12.35
C PHE A 13 -7.06 -11.42 -10.86
N HIS A 14 -7.06 -10.39 -10.01
CA HIS A 14 -7.18 -10.55 -8.56
C HIS A 14 -8.55 -11.07 -8.12
N HIS A 15 -9.60 -10.82 -8.90
CA HIS A 15 -10.95 -11.38 -8.66
C HIS A 15 -11.13 -12.79 -9.25
N SER A 16 -10.35 -13.15 -10.26
CA SER A 16 -10.53 -14.38 -11.04
C SER A 16 -10.08 -15.65 -10.34
N SER A 17 -9.46 -15.56 -9.14
CA SER A 17 -8.86 -16.68 -8.40
C SER A 17 -7.70 -17.41 -9.10
N TYR A 18 -7.29 -16.97 -10.28
CA TYR A 18 -6.10 -17.51 -10.95
C TYR A 18 -4.83 -17.15 -10.17
N ARG A 19 -3.95 -18.15 -9.95
CA ARG A 19 -2.67 -17.93 -9.26
C ARG A 19 -1.55 -17.42 -10.16
N ASN A 20 -1.65 -17.72 -11.46
CA ASN A 20 -0.62 -17.42 -12.44
C ASN A 20 -1.16 -16.49 -13.52
N PHE A 21 -0.57 -15.30 -13.63
CA PHE A 21 -1.02 -14.28 -14.58
C PHE A 21 -0.88 -14.72 -16.05
N LYS A 22 0.17 -15.47 -16.39
CA LYS A 22 0.38 -15.99 -17.76
C LYS A 22 -0.71 -16.97 -18.16
N HIS A 23 -1.07 -17.88 -17.25
CA HIS A 23 -2.15 -18.83 -17.48
C HIS A 23 -3.50 -18.11 -17.58
N TYR A 24 -3.80 -17.20 -16.66
CA TYR A 24 -4.99 -16.34 -16.70
C TYR A 24 -5.10 -15.60 -18.05
N TYR A 25 -4.04 -14.92 -18.48
CA TYR A 25 -4.08 -14.13 -19.69
C TYR A 25 -4.27 -15.01 -20.93
N LYS A 26 -3.45 -16.05 -21.09
CA LYS A 26 -3.47 -16.88 -22.31
C LYS A 26 -4.70 -17.78 -22.42
N GLU A 27 -5.13 -18.38 -21.32
CA GLU A 27 -6.16 -19.41 -21.34
C GLU A 27 -7.56 -18.85 -21.05
N PHE A 28 -7.65 -17.79 -20.26
CA PHE A 28 -8.93 -17.16 -19.93
C PHE A 28 -9.17 -15.90 -20.73
N VAL A 29 -8.31 -14.87 -20.62
CA VAL A 29 -8.53 -13.59 -21.30
C VAL A 29 -8.55 -13.77 -22.82
N CYS A 30 -7.52 -14.38 -23.40
CA CYS A 30 -7.44 -14.54 -24.85
C CYS A 30 -8.49 -15.48 -25.46
N LYS A 31 -8.91 -16.52 -24.74
CA LYS A 31 -9.85 -17.52 -25.29
C LYS A 31 -11.30 -17.25 -24.94
N ARG A 32 -11.58 -16.66 -23.77
CA ARG A 32 -12.95 -16.50 -23.23
C ARG A 32 -13.41 -15.05 -23.23
N LEU A 33 -12.50 -14.07 -23.16
CA LEU A 33 -12.85 -12.65 -23.09
C LEU A 33 -12.55 -11.86 -24.38
N ASN A 34 -12.19 -12.54 -25.48
CA ASN A 34 -11.87 -11.88 -26.75
C ASN A 34 -13.02 -10.99 -27.26
N GLY A 35 -14.27 -11.37 -27.04
CA GLY A 35 -15.43 -10.54 -27.41
C GLY A 35 -15.51 -9.20 -26.66
N TYR A 36 -14.99 -9.14 -25.44
CA TYR A 36 -14.93 -7.91 -24.64
C TYR A 36 -13.66 -7.10 -24.89
N PHE A 37 -12.59 -7.76 -25.34
CA PHE A 37 -11.28 -7.16 -25.60
C PHE A 37 -10.83 -7.54 -27.02
N PRO A 38 -11.40 -6.93 -28.08
CA PRO A 38 -11.13 -7.36 -29.46
C PRO A 38 -9.71 -7.04 -29.94
N SER A 39 -8.99 -6.17 -29.23
CA SER A 39 -7.63 -5.71 -29.60
C SER A 39 -6.52 -6.26 -28.70
N LEU A 40 -6.68 -7.50 -28.21
CA LEU A 40 -5.71 -8.19 -27.36
C LEU A 40 -4.35 -8.32 -28.04
N VAL A 41 -3.29 -8.20 -27.23
CA VAL A 41 -1.90 -8.27 -27.67
C VAL A 41 -1.25 -9.57 -27.20
N SER A 42 -0.05 -9.88 -27.69
CA SER A 42 0.74 -11.00 -27.19
C SER A 42 1.00 -10.87 -25.68
N TYR A 43 1.17 -11.99 -24.98
CA TYR A 43 1.44 -11.99 -23.54
C TYR A 43 2.63 -11.09 -23.17
N THR A 44 3.73 -11.17 -23.92
CA THR A 44 4.93 -10.34 -23.68
C THR A 44 4.60 -8.86 -23.78
N ARG A 45 3.87 -8.47 -24.84
CA ARG A 45 3.43 -7.08 -25.02
C ARG A 45 2.47 -6.64 -23.91
N PHE A 46 1.61 -7.53 -23.43
CA PHE A 46 0.72 -7.21 -22.31
C PHE A 46 1.51 -6.91 -21.04
N VAL A 47 2.54 -7.69 -20.71
CA VAL A 47 3.37 -7.46 -19.52
C VAL A 47 4.06 -6.10 -19.57
N GLU A 48 4.55 -5.67 -20.73
CA GLU A 48 5.11 -4.32 -20.92
C GLU A 48 4.07 -3.23 -20.67
N LEU A 49 2.85 -3.39 -21.20
CA LEU A 49 1.75 -2.43 -21.00
C LEU A 49 1.26 -2.40 -19.55
N MET A 50 1.27 -3.54 -18.87
CA MET A 50 0.88 -3.66 -17.47
C MET A 50 1.78 -2.82 -16.55
N GLN A 51 3.07 -2.68 -16.87
CA GLN A 51 3.98 -1.79 -16.14
C GLN A 51 3.54 -0.32 -16.27
N GLN A 52 3.10 0.09 -17.46
CA GLN A 52 2.61 1.45 -17.71
C GLN A 52 1.27 1.72 -17.03
N ALA A 53 0.50 0.68 -16.70
CA ALA A 53 -0.79 0.80 -16.02
C ALA A 53 -0.67 1.08 -14.51
N LEU A 54 0.51 0.89 -13.90
CA LEU A 54 0.69 1.10 -12.46
C LEU A 54 0.40 2.54 -12.02
N ILE A 55 1.00 3.54 -12.67
CA ILE A 55 0.81 4.95 -12.31
C ILE A 55 -0.66 5.38 -12.50
N PRO A 56 -1.31 5.08 -13.64
CA PRO A 56 -2.75 5.30 -13.82
C PRO A 56 -3.62 4.61 -12.76
N LEU A 57 -3.31 3.37 -12.34
CA LEU A 57 -4.03 2.67 -11.27
C LEU A 57 -3.90 3.38 -9.93
N ILE A 58 -2.70 3.84 -9.58
CA ILE A 58 -2.46 4.59 -8.34
C ILE A 58 -3.25 5.90 -8.36
N LEU A 59 -3.16 6.67 -9.45
CA LEU A 59 -3.87 7.94 -9.60
C LEU A 59 -5.38 7.77 -9.61
N TYR A 60 -5.89 6.76 -10.31
CA TYR A 60 -7.32 6.42 -10.32
C TYR A 60 -7.80 6.07 -8.91
N THR A 61 -7.03 5.26 -8.19
CA THR A 61 -7.36 4.86 -6.81
C THR A 61 -7.37 6.08 -5.88
N GLN A 62 -6.31 6.87 -5.89
CA GLN A 62 -6.18 8.08 -5.06
C GLN A 62 -7.24 9.13 -5.35
N LYS A 63 -7.67 9.27 -6.62
CA LYS A 63 -8.63 10.30 -7.02
C LYS A 63 -10.09 9.87 -6.84
N TYR A 64 -10.41 8.59 -7.06
CA TYR A 64 -11.81 8.15 -7.21
C TYR A 64 -12.22 6.97 -6.32
N ARG A 65 -11.28 6.28 -5.65
CA ARG A 65 -11.57 5.04 -4.90
C ARG A 65 -11.26 5.11 -3.41
N LEU A 66 -10.78 6.25 -2.92
CA LEU A 66 -10.59 6.44 -1.47
C LEU A 66 -11.95 6.63 -0.79
N GLY A 67 -12.09 6.07 0.40
CA GLY A 67 -13.25 6.22 1.27
C GLY A 67 -13.32 7.59 1.93
N LYS A 68 -14.31 7.77 2.81
CA LYS A 68 -14.48 9.01 3.57
C LYS A 68 -14.02 8.83 5.02
N THR A 69 -13.34 9.84 5.54
CA THR A 69 -12.99 9.92 6.96
C THR A 69 -14.26 10.11 7.79
N THR A 70 -14.49 9.21 8.73
CA THR A 70 -15.64 9.18 9.66
C THR A 70 -15.29 9.70 11.06
N GLY A 71 -14.00 9.93 11.33
CA GLY A 71 -13.46 10.27 12.64
C GLY A 71 -12.84 9.09 13.39
N ILE A 72 -12.91 7.88 12.82
CA ILE A 72 -12.18 6.69 13.30
C ILE A 72 -11.34 6.16 12.13
N SER A 73 -10.05 5.94 12.37
CA SER A 73 -9.15 5.43 11.35
C SER A 73 -8.07 4.54 11.94
N PHE A 74 -7.55 3.62 11.16
CA PHE A 74 -6.51 2.67 11.53
C PHE A 74 -5.33 2.83 10.58
N ILE A 75 -4.11 2.95 11.11
CA ILE A 75 -2.87 3.04 10.34
C ILE A 75 -2.00 1.82 10.62
N ASP A 76 -1.49 1.22 9.55
CA ASP A 76 -0.49 0.15 9.62
C ASP A 76 0.40 0.15 8.37
N SER A 77 1.56 -0.50 8.48
CA SER A 77 2.44 -0.73 7.34
C SER A 77 2.69 -2.22 7.12
N THR A 78 2.77 -2.62 5.85
CA THR A 78 3.08 -4.00 5.46
C THR A 78 4.26 -4.04 4.52
N THR A 79 5.07 -5.09 4.61
CA THR A 79 6.24 -5.24 3.74
C THR A 79 5.84 -5.79 2.37
N LEU A 80 6.46 -5.27 1.32
CA LEU A 80 6.37 -5.76 -0.03
C LEU A 80 7.75 -6.25 -0.46
N ASP A 81 8.03 -7.50 -0.12
CA ASP A 81 9.30 -8.15 -0.38
C ASP A 81 9.46 -8.42 -1.88
N VAL A 82 10.53 -7.91 -2.48
CA VAL A 82 10.79 -8.07 -3.93
C VAL A 82 11.71 -9.24 -4.23
N CYS A 83 12.46 -9.71 -3.24
CA CYS A 83 13.22 -10.95 -3.30
C CYS A 83 13.59 -11.47 -1.92
N ASP A 84 14.01 -12.73 -1.86
CA ASP A 84 14.66 -13.30 -0.69
C ASP A 84 15.96 -12.53 -0.34
N ASN A 85 16.26 -12.36 0.95
CA ASN A 85 17.45 -11.66 1.43
C ASN A 85 18.76 -12.22 0.85
N ARG A 86 18.83 -13.52 0.55
CA ARG A 86 20.02 -14.17 -0.04
C ARG A 86 20.26 -13.73 -1.49
N ARG A 87 19.25 -13.18 -2.16
CA ARG A 87 19.29 -12.80 -3.59
C ARG A 87 19.43 -11.31 -3.84
N ILE A 88 19.58 -10.49 -2.79
CA ILE A 88 19.66 -9.03 -2.91
C ILE A 88 20.74 -8.60 -3.91
N HIS A 89 21.96 -9.16 -3.79
CA HIS A 89 23.08 -8.82 -4.67
C HIS A 89 22.87 -9.18 -6.15
N SER A 90 21.94 -10.10 -6.44
CA SER A 90 21.59 -10.51 -7.81
C SER A 90 20.28 -9.87 -8.30
N HIS A 91 19.57 -9.13 -7.45
CA HIS A 91 18.30 -8.50 -7.81
C HIS A 91 18.55 -7.31 -8.75
N LYS A 92 17.84 -7.29 -9.88
CA LYS A 92 18.01 -6.27 -10.93
C LYS A 92 16.81 -5.33 -11.07
N VAL A 93 15.58 -5.82 -10.84
CA VAL A 93 14.34 -5.10 -11.20
C VAL A 93 14.15 -3.83 -10.37
N PHE A 94 14.38 -3.91 -9.06
CA PHE A 94 14.19 -2.80 -8.12
C PHE A 94 15.50 -2.34 -7.46
N LYS A 95 16.67 -2.64 -8.06
CA LYS A 95 17.99 -2.47 -7.44
C LYS A 95 18.25 -1.07 -6.87
N GLU A 96 17.72 -0.03 -7.52
CA GLU A 96 17.97 1.38 -7.16
C GLU A 96 16.88 1.99 -6.28
N ILE A 97 15.77 1.28 -6.06
CA ILE A 97 14.57 1.83 -5.40
C ILE A 97 14.07 1.00 -4.23
N ALA A 98 14.30 -0.32 -4.24
CA ALA A 98 14.06 -1.17 -3.09
C ALA A 98 15.21 -1.06 -2.09
N GLN A 99 14.87 -1.05 -0.81
CA GLN A 99 15.85 -0.97 0.27
C GLN A 99 15.65 -2.07 1.29
N ARG A 100 16.71 -2.35 2.05
CA ARG A 100 16.68 -3.36 3.11
C ARG A 100 16.01 -2.77 4.35
N GLY A 101 14.91 -3.39 4.78
CA GLY A 101 14.16 -2.99 5.96
C GLY A 101 14.13 -4.09 7.02
N LYS A 102 13.63 -3.74 8.21
CA LYS A 102 13.36 -4.69 9.29
C LYS A 102 11.92 -4.55 9.76
N SER A 103 11.20 -5.67 9.77
CA SER A 103 9.85 -5.82 10.33
C SER A 103 9.89 -6.61 11.63
N SER A 104 8.72 -6.85 12.23
CA SER A 104 8.57 -7.77 13.36
C SER A 104 8.93 -9.22 13.01
N THR A 105 8.82 -9.62 11.74
CA THR A 105 9.10 -10.97 11.25
C THR A 105 10.54 -11.17 10.78
N GLY A 106 11.31 -10.10 10.56
CA GLY A 106 12.73 -10.19 10.26
C GLY A 106 13.22 -9.09 9.31
N TRP A 107 14.40 -9.33 8.73
CA TRP A 107 14.92 -8.50 7.66
C TRP A 107 14.21 -8.82 6.34
N PHE A 108 13.97 -7.80 5.52
CA PHE A 108 13.43 -7.95 4.17
C PHE A 108 14.13 -6.99 3.20
N TYR A 109 13.98 -7.22 1.91
CA TYR A 109 14.42 -6.31 0.86
C TYR A 109 13.25 -6.00 -0.06
N GLY A 110 12.90 -4.71 -0.17
CA GLY A 110 11.71 -4.29 -0.90
C GLY A 110 11.19 -2.94 -0.44
N PHE A 111 9.87 -2.87 -0.30
CA PHE A 111 9.14 -1.66 0.04
C PHE A 111 8.28 -1.85 1.29
N LYS A 112 7.79 -0.75 1.83
CA LYS A 112 6.68 -0.73 2.79
C LYS A 112 5.49 -0.04 2.15
N LEU A 113 4.33 -0.70 2.22
CA LEU A 113 3.05 -0.10 1.90
C LEU A 113 2.38 0.33 3.20
N HIS A 114 2.29 1.64 3.38
CA HIS A 114 1.59 2.25 4.51
C HIS A 114 0.15 2.51 4.10
N ILE A 115 -0.82 2.10 4.92
CA ILE A 115 -2.25 2.22 4.61
C ILE A 115 -2.97 2.82 5.81
N VAL A 116 -3.91 3.72 5.53
CA VAL A 116 -4.94 4.12 6.49
C VAL A 116 -6.30 3.64 6.01
N VAL A 117 -7.07 3.00 6.89
CA VAL A 117 -8.46 2.58 6.64
C VAL A 117 -9.42 3.17 7.66
N ASN A 118 -10.69 3.32 7.31
CA ASN A 118 -11.76 3.61 8.29
C ASN A 118 -12.27 2.33 8.95
N GLU A 119 -13.21 2.47 9.89
CA GLU A 119 -13.82 1.38 10.66
C GLU A 119 -14.66 0.40 9.85
N ILE A 120 -15.07 0.76 8.64
CA ILE A 120 -15.80 -0.13 7.72
C ILE A 120 -14.88 -0.77 6.66
N GLY A 121 -13.57 -0.52 6.74
CA GLY A 121 -12.56 -1.16 5.88
C GLY A 121 -12.28 -0.45 4.55
N GLU A 122 -12.77 0.77 4.35
CA GLU A 122 -12.40 1.56 3.17
C GLU A 122 -11.01 2.19 3.34
N ILE A 123 -10.22 2.19 2.26
CA ILE A 123 -8.91 2.83 2.23
C ILE A 123 -9.09 4.35 2.19
N LEU A 124 -8.54 5.05 3.17
CA LEU A 124 -8.56 6.52 3.25
C LEU A 124 -7.32 7.16 2.63
N SER A 125 -6.17 6.51 2.78
CA SER A 125 -4.91 6.95 2.20
C SER A 125 -3.92 5.79 2.17
N PHE A 126 -2.96 5.86 1.26
CA PHE A 126 -1.85 4.91 1.23
C PHE A 126 -0.60 5.58 0.66
N PHE A 127 0.56 5.06 1.03
CA PHE A 127 1.84 5.55 0.57
C PHE A 127 2.86 4.43 0.50
N LEU A 128 3.67 4.41 -0.57
CA LEU A 128 4.69 3.40 -0.79
C LEU A 128 6.06 4.01 -0.52
N THR A 129 6.87 3.36 0.31
CA THR A 129 8.24 3.78 0.61
C THR A 129 9.22 2.64 0.39
N PRO A 130 10.52 2.92 0.19
CA PRO A 130 11.56 1.91 0.35
C PRO A 130 11.51 1.27 1.75
N GLY A 131 12.06 0.05 1.88
CA GLY A 131 11.92 -0.77 3.09
C GLY A 131 12.57 -0.21 4.35
N ASP A 132 13.55 0.68 4.22
CA ASP A 132 14.32 1.28 5.31
C ASP A 132 13.66 2.50 5.96
N ILE A 133 12.55 2.98 5.41
CA ILE A 133 11.82 4.14 5.96
C ILE A 133 11.05 3.73 7.23
N ASP A 134 11.24 4.50 8.29
CA ASP A 134 10.52 4.34 9.57
C ASP A 134 9.03 4.69 9.39
N ASP A 135 8.14 3.93 10.02
CA ASP A 135 6.68 4.14 9.90
C ASP A 135 6.24 5.49 10.51
N ARG A 136 7.09 6.09 11.35
CA ARG A 136 6.91 7.42 11.95
C ARG A 136 7.54 8.55 11.14
N ASP A 137 8.07 8.27 9.95
CA ASP A 137 8.66 9.29 9.10
C ASP A 137 7.67 10.45 8.90
N SER A 138 8.16 11.67 9.11
CA SER A 138 7.32 12.86 9.15
C SER A 138 6.58 13.09 7.82
N LYS A 139 7.23 12.81 6.68
CA LYS A 139 6.63 13.02 5.35
C LYS A 139 5.58 11.96 5.06
N VAL A 140 5.87 10.70 5.38
CA VAL A 140 4.91 9.59 5.25
C VAL A 140 3.65 9.89 6.06
N ILE A 141 3.81 10.26 7.34
CA ILE A 141 2.70 10.61 8.21
C ILE A 141 1.90 11.80 7.64
N ASP A 142 2.56 12.85 7.18
CA ASP A 142 1.86 14.03 6.65
C ASP A 142 0.98 13.69 5.45
N ILE A 143 1.48 12.84 4.54
CA ILE A 143 0.74 12.36 3.38
C ILE A 143 -0.46 11.52 3.83
N LEU A 144 -0.24 10.53 4.68
CA LEU A 144 -1.29 9.59 5.11
C LEU A 144 -2.39 10.27 5.91
N THR A 145 -2.04 11.30 6.69
CA THR A 145 -2.97 11.94 7.63
C THR A 145 -3.57 13.25 7.11
N LYS A 146 -3.24 13.66 5.87
CA LYS A 146 -3.57 15.00 5.33
C LYS A 146 -5.02 15.42 5.54
N ASN A 147 -5.97 14.52 5.30
CA ASN A 147 -7.41 14.77 5.37
C ASN A 147 -8.10 13.95 6.48
N LEU A 148 -7.36 13.58 7.52
CA LEU A 148 -7.90 12.84 8.66
C LEU A 148 -8.25 13.79 9.82
N PHE A 149 -9.23 13.38 10.62
CA PHE A 149 -9.60 14.01 11.88
C PHE A 149 -10.07 12.92 12.86
N GLY A 150 -10.17 13.23 14.14
CA GLY A 150 -10.69 12.30 15.14
C GLY A 150 -9.62 11.34 15.67
N LYS A 151 -9.94 10.06 15.77
CA LYS A 151 -9.08 9.03 16.39
C LYS A 151 -8.33 8.24 15.33
N LEU A 152 -7.00 8.21 15.46
CA LEU A 152 -6.12 7.37 14.63
C LEU A 152 -5.53 6.26 15.49
N PHE A 153 -5.87 5.02 15.18
CA PHE A 153 -5.39 3.83 15.87
C PHE A 153 -4.18 3.27 15.13
N GLY A 154 -3.06 3.12 15.82
CA GLY A 154 -1.85 2.52 15.28
C GLY A 154 -1.27 1.49 16.24
N ASP A 155 -0.36 0.68 15.72
CA ASP A 155 0.40 -0.27 16.51
C ASP A 155 1.49 0.41 17.38
N LYS A 156 2.39 -0.38 17.99
CA LYS A 156 3.48 0.16 18.81
C LYS A 156 4.60 0.81 17.99
N GLY A 157 4.70 0.50 16.70
CA GLY A 157 5.61 1.14 15.75
C GLY A 157 5.37 2.64 15.65
N TYR A 158 4.12 3.10 15.76
CA TYR A 158 3.75 4.51 15.72
C TYR A 158 3.95 5.27 17.04
N LEU A 159 4.51 4.64 18.07
CA LEU A 159 4.70 5.29 19.36
C LEU A 159 5.85 6.33 19.31
N SER A 160 5.49 7.62 19.33
CA SER A 160 6.42 8.75 19.34
C SER A 160 5.77 10.01 19.92
N GLN A 161 6.45 10.66 20.88
CA GLN A 161 5.95 11.91 21.50
C GLN A 161 5.87 13.08 20.50
N PRO A 162 6.90 13.32 19.64
CA PRO A 162 6.79 14.29 18.56
C PRO A 162 5.61 14.03 17.62
N LEU A 163 5.41 12.76 17.24
CA LEU A 163 4.32 12.36 16.35
C LEU A 163 2.95 12.61 16.98
N PHE A 164 2.77 12.23 18.24
CA PHE A 164 1.55 12.48 18.99
C PHE A 164 1.22 13.99 19.02
N LYS A 165 2.18 14.83 19.42
CA LYS A 165 1.97 16.29 19.49
C LYS A 165 1.61 16.88 18.11
N LYS A 166 2.30 16.44 17.06
CA LYS A 166 2.06 16.88 15.69
C LYS A 166 0.64 16.55 15.21
N LEU A 167 0.19 15.32 15.43
CA LEU A 167 -1.15 14.87 15.04
C LEU A 167 -2.23 15.52 15.91
N TYR A 168 -1.99 15.66 17.21
CA TYR A 168 -2.94 16.29 18.12
C TYR A 168 -3.22 17.74 17.74
N ASN A 169 -2.17 18.50 17.38
CA ASN A 169 -2.30 19.87 16.86
C ASN A 169 -3.10 19.96 15.55
N ARG A 170 -3.27 18.86 14.83
CA ARG A 170 -4.06 18.75 13.59
C ARG A 170 -5.46 18.18 13.83
N GLY A 171 -5.89 18.03 15.09
CA GLY A 171 -7.19 17.45 15.44
C GLY A 171 -7.25 15.92 15.36
N ILE A 172 -6.09 15.25 15.39
CA ILE A 172 -5.98 13.79 15.31
C ILE A 172 -5.41 13.25 16.63
N LYS A 173 -6.24 12.53 17.40
CA LYS A 173 -5.81 11.81 18.61
C LYS A 173 -5.23 10.45 18.22
N LEU A 174 -3.90 10.35 18.21
CA LEU A 174 -3.20 9.09 17.99
C LEU A 174 -3.32 8.17 19.21
N ILE A 175 -3.86 6.97 19.02
CA ILE A 175 -4.05 5.93 20.03
C ILE A 175 -3.18 4.73 19.66
N THR A 176 -2.26 4.37 20.55
CA THR A 176 -1.39 3.20 20.41
C THR A 176 -1.37 2.41 21.71
N LYS A 177 -1.05 1.11 21.65
CA LYS A 177 -0.82 0.33 22.87
C LYS A 177 0.44 0.87 23.58
N LEU A 178 0.34 1.16 24.87
CA LEU A 178 1.49 1.60 25.67
C LEU A 178 2.57 0.51 25.78
N LYS A 179 3.84 0.93 25.91
CA LYS A 179 4.92 0.04 26.36
C LYS A 179 4.82 -0.15 27.88
N LYS A 180 5.26 -1.31 28.39
CA LYS A 180 5.15 -1.72 29.81
C LYS A 180 5.68 -0.66 30.80
N ASN A 181 6.63 0.17 30.38
CA ASN A 181 7.30 1.18 31.22
C ASN A 181 6.86 2.63 30.93
N MET A 182 5.76 2.85 30.21
CA MET A 182 5.29 4.19 29.88
C MET A 182 4.14 4.64 30.78
N LYS A 183 4.24 5.87 31.30
CA LYS A 183 3.13 6.54 31.99
C LYS A 183 2.00 6.82 30.99
N ASN A 184 0.78 6.44 31.35
CA ASN A 184 -0.40 6.66 30.53
C ASN A 184 -0.73 8.16 30.50
N LYS A 185 -0.72 8.77 29.31
CA LYS A 185 -1.09 10.18 29.09
C LYS A 185 -2.43 10.33 28.36
N LEU A 186 -3.16 9.23 28.13
CA LEU A 186 -4.42 9.23 27.38
C LEU A 186 -5.66 9.53 28.24
N ILE A 187 -5.49 9.63 29.55
CA ILE A 187 -6.52 10.10 30.47
C ILE A 187 -6.33 11.60 30.60
N ASP A 188 -7.16 12.34 29.87
CA ASP A 188 -7.43 13.74 30.16
C ASP A 188 -8.21 13.75 31.49
N ASN A 189 -7.72 14.50 32.49
CA ASN A 189 -8.47 14.77 33.74
C ASN A 189 -9.69 15.64 33.44
#